data_AF-A0A7S4E3I1-F1
#
_entry.id   AF-A0A7S4E3I1-F1
#
_cell.length_a   1.000
_cell.length_b   1.000
_cell.length_c   1.000
_cell.angle_alpha   90.00
_cell.angle_beta   90.00
_cell.angle_gamma   90.00
#
_symmetry.space_group_name_H-M   'P 1'
#
loop_
_entity.id
_entity.type
_entity.pdbx_description
1 polymer ?
#
loop_
_entity_poly.entity_id
_entity_poly.type
_entity_poly.pdbx_seq_one_letter_code
_entity_poly.pdbx_strand_id
1 'polypeptide(L)'
;QPPSAPPPPAPSPPLRDPLPDAVAGVAAAGPAGRDCAVVLLKYVEAVLRQPSLPRVRAIRAGNAAFAGRVAPAGGVAVLSALGFHEERRGGEPWLVLCDAGARDAARLTRALDMLRPLAAPGAPAPAFDPFATHRVDLRGGPAGPAAP
;
A
#
# COMPACT_ATOMS: atom_id res chain seq x y z
N GLN A 1 -44.05 -23.78 27.85
CA GLN A 1 -43.59 -22.47 27.31
C GLN A 1 -43.14 -22.70 25.88
N PRO A 2 -43.58 -21.91 24.88
CA PRO A 2 -42.99 -21.99 23.55
C PRO A 2 -41.55 -21.43 23.59
N PRO A 3 -40.62 -21.95 22.78
CA PRO A 3 -39.27 -21.41 22.71
C PRO A 3 -39.32 -20.02 22.08
N SER A 4 -38.76 -19.02 22.77
CA SER A 4 -38.59 -17.66 22.28
C SER A 4 -37.85 -17.67 20.95
N ALA A 5 -38.44 -17.05 19.92
CA ALA A 5 -37.78 -16.83 18.65
C ALA A 5 -36.49 -16.01 18.87
N PRO A 6 -35.39 -16.31 18.15
CA PRO A 6 -34.18 -15.51 18.21
C PRO A 6 -34.48 -14.09 17.71
N PRO A 7 -33.87 -13.04 18.31
CA PRO A 7 -34.05 -11.67 17.86
C PRO A 7 -33.56 -11.51 16.40
N PRO A 8 -34.14 -10.60 15.62
CA PRO A 8 -33.69 -10.34 14.26
C PRO A 8 -32.21 -9.88 14.27
N PRO A 9 -31.42 -10.20 13.24
CA PRO A 9 -30.04 -9.74 13.15
C PRO A 9 -30.03 -8.21 13.18
N ALA A 10 -29.20 -7.64 14.05
CA ALA A 10 -29.02 -6.19 14.16
C ALA A 10 -28.66 -5.61 12.78
N PRO A 11 -29.11 -4.38 12.45
CA PRO A 11 -28.68 -3.72 11.22
C PRO A 11 -27.16 -3.61 11.24
N SER A 12 -26.51 -4.20 10.23
CA SER A 12 -25.07 -4.08 10.04
C SER A 12 -24.70 -2.59 10.09
N PRO A 13 -23.68 -2.18 10.88
CA PRO A 13 -23.25 -0.79 10.87
C PRO A 13 -22.92 -0.37 9.43
N PRO A 14 -23.15 0.89 9.05
CA PRO A 14 -22.75 1.38 7.74
C PRO A 14 -21.26 1.06 7.60
N LEU A 15 -20.88 0.42 6.49
CA LEU A 15 -19.50 0.16 6.12
C LEU A 15 -18.74 1.49 6.15
N ARG A 16 -18.14 1.81 7.31
CA ARG A 16 -17.35 3.03 7.48
C ARG A 16 -16.18 2.91 6.53
N ASP A 17 -16.03 3.92 5.67
CA ASP A 17 -14.86 4.05 4.81
C ASP A 17 -13.63 4.12 5.72
N PRO A 18 -12.70 3.15 5.68
CA PRO A 18 -11.60 3.07 6.64
C PRO A 18 -10.45 4.02 6.30
N LEU A 19 -10.47 4.62 5.10
CA LEU A 19 -9.44 5.51 4.60
C LEU A 19 -9.21 6.76 5.47
N PRO A 20 -10.24 7.55 5.86
CA PRO A 20 -10.04 8.72 6.71
C PRO A 20 -9.42 8.38 8.07
N ASP A 21 -9.88 7.31 8.73
CA ASP A 21 -9.31 6.87 10.01
C ASP A 21 -7.84 6.43 9.87
N ALA A 22 -7.51 5.70 8.79
CA ALA A 22 -6.14 5.29 8.52
C ALA A 22 -5.21 6.49 8.26
N VAL A 23 -5.66 7.48 7.49
CA VAL A 23 -4.87 8.70 7.22
C VAL A 23 -4.72 9.53 8.49
N ALA A 24 -5.75 9.61 9.33
CA ALA A 24 -5.64 10.26 10.64
C ALA A 24 -4.59 9.57 11.54
N GLY A 25 -4.50 8.24 11.49
CA GLY A 25 -3.45 7.47 12.16
C GLY A 25 -2.04 7.85 11.69
N VAL A 26 -1.85 7.99 10.38
CA VAL A 26 -0.58 8.47 9.80
C VAL A 26 -0.29 9.91 10.23
N ALA A 27 -1.30 10.79 10.23
CA ALA A 27 -1.12 12.17 10.67
C ALA A 27 -0.71 12.27 12.15
N ALA A 28 -1.29 11.43 13.00
CA ALA A 28 -0.97 11.35 14.43
C ALA A 28 0.47 10.89 14.71
N ALA A 29 1.11 10.20 13.76
CA ALA A 29 2.51 9.78 13.87
C ALA A 29 3.53 10.93 13.69
N GLY A 30 3.07 12.17 13.45
CA GLY A 30 3.92 13.35 13.44
C GLY A 30 4.98 13.30 12.32
N PRO A 31 6.29 13.55 12.60
CA PRO A 31 7.34 13.53 11.58
C PRO A 31 7.42 12.20 10.80
N ALA A 32 7.32 11.07 11.49
CA ALA A 32 7.31 9.74 10.85
C ALA A 32 6.08 9.58 9.93
N GLY A 33 4.95 10.16 10.32
CA GLY A 33 3.75 10.26 9.50
C GLY A 33 3.95 11.04 8.21
N ARG A 34 4.72 12.13 8.25
CA ARG A 34 5.06 12.93 7.05
C ARG A 34 5.94 12.13 6.09
N ASP A 35 7.00 11.49 6.61
CA ASP A 35 7.87 10.62 5.80
C ASP A 35 7.09 9.44 5.19
N CYS A 36 6.14 8.88 5.93
CA CYS A 36 5.21 7.87 5.44
C CYS A 36 4.33 8.41 4.30
N ALA A 37 3.69 9.57 4.50
CA ALA A 37 2.82 10.19 3.50
C ALA A 37 3.57 10.46 2.19
N VAL A 38 4.82 10.94 2.24
CA VAL A 38 5.66 11.12 1.04
C VAL A 38 5.85 9.82 0.27
N VAL A 39 6.08 8.71 0.97
CA VAL A 39 6.26 7.40 0.33
C VAL A 39 4.93 6.87 -0.21
N LEU A 40 3.83 7.00 0.54
CA LEU A 40 2.49 6.58 0.11
C LEU A 40 2.02 7.33 -1.13
N LEU A 41 2.28 8.64 -1.22
CA LEU A 41 1.97 9.44 -2.41
C LEU A 41 2.64 8.84 -3.65
N LYS A 42 3.93 8.50 -3.58
CA LYS A 42 4.65 7.89 -4.71
C LYS A 42 4.06 6.55 -5.13
N TYR A 43 3.67 5.70 -4.17
CA TYR A 43 3.02 4.43 -4.45
C TYR A 43 1.68 4.62 -5.18
N VAL A 44 0.81 5.47 -4.63
CA VAL A 44 -0.53 5.72 -5.17
C VAL A 44 -0.47 6.42 -6.54
N GLU A 45 0.44 7.40 -6.72
CA GLU A 45 0.65 8.07 -8.01
C GLU A 45 1.14 7.10 -9.09
N ALA A 46 2.01 6.15 -8.74
CA ALA A 46 2.50 5.15 -9.70
C ALA A 46 1.38 4.19 -10.12
N VAL A 47 0.53 3.75 -9.19
CA VAL A 47 -0.65 2.94 -9.51
C VAL A 47 -1.61 3.70 -10.42
N LEU A 48 -1.92 4.97 -10.09
CA LEU A 48 -2.79 5.81 -10.91
C LEU A 48 -2.22 6.02 -12.33
N ARG A 49 -0.90 6.17 -12.45
CA ARG A 49 -0.23 6.36 -13.75
C ARG A 49 -0.21 5.08 -14.58
N GLN A 50 -0.06 3.91 -13.95
CA GLN A 50 0.11 2.62 -14.63
C GLN A 50 -0.64 1.48 -13.92
N PRO A 51 -1.98 1.50 -13.86
CA PRO A 51 -2.76 0.53 -13.07
C PRO A 51 -2.67 -0.91 -13.63
N SER A 52 -2.30 -1.07 -14.89
CA SER A 52 -2.11 -2.39 -15.50
C SER A 52 -0.74 -3.01 -15.20
N LEU A 53 0.22 -2.24 -14.67
CA LEU A 53 1.58 -2.73 -14.45
C LEU A 53 1.66 -3.51 -13.12
N PRO A 54 1.98 -4.82 -13.11
CA PRO A 54 1.97 -5.63 -11.89
C PRO A 54 2.96 -5.13 -10.83
N ARG A 55 4.09 -4.55 -11.26
CA ARG A 55 5.14 -4.03 -10.38
C ARG A 55 4.66 -2.87 -9.51
N VAL A 56 3.79 -1.98 -10.00
CA VAL A 56 3.29 -0.86 -9.20
C VAL A 56 2.17 -1.27 -8.24
N ARG A 57 1.57 -2.43 -8.50
CA ARG A 57 0.50 -3.03 -7.69
C ARG A 57 1.01 -3.96 -6.60
N ALA A 58 2.31 -4.19 -6.51
CA ALA A 58 2.89 -5.09 -5.52
C ALA A 58 4.07 -4.39 -4.81
N ILE A 59 4.02 -4.38 -3.48
CA ILE A 59 5.02 -3.74 -2.63
C ILE A 59 5.60 -4.82 -1.72
N ARG A 60 6.91 -5.05 -1.80
CA ARG A 60 7.59 -5.99 -0.90
C ARG A 60 7.70 -5.34 0.47
N ALA A 61 7.21 -6.00 1.52
CA ALA A 61 7.27 -5.43 2.87
C ALA A 61 8.72 -5.33 3.40
N GLY A 62 9.64 -6.15 2.88
CA GLY A 62 11.08 -6.04 3.14
C GLY A 62 11.80 -4.88 2.42
N ASN A 63 11.10 -4.06 1.63
CA ASN A 63 11.71 -2.86 1.02
C ASN A 63 12.10 -1.86 2.13
N ALA A 64 13.35 -1.38 2.12
CA ALA A 64 13.89 -0.52 3.17
C ALA A 64 13.06 0.74 3.44
N ALA A 65 12.52 1.39 2.41
CA ALA A 65 11.66 2.56 2.62
C ALA A 65 10.27 2.16 3.13
N PHE A 66 9.76 1.01 2.71
CA PHE A 66 8.49 0.51 3.22
C PHE A 66 8.62 0.13 4.71
N ALA A 67 9.58 -0.72 5.03
CA ALA A 67 9.85 -1.17 6.40
C ALA A 67 10.28 -0.03 7.32
N GLY A 68 11.05 0.93 6.81
CA GLY A 68 11.58 2.04 7.62
C GLY A 68 10.63 3.22 7.78
N ARG A 69 9.72 3.47 6.83
CA ARG A 69 8.87 4.68 6.82
C ARG A 69 7.38 4.41 6.78
N VAL A 70 6.95 3.33 6.14
CA VAL A 70 5.51 3.05 5.95
C VAL A 70 4.95 2.18 7.07
N ALA A 71 5.59 1.04 7.33
CA ALA A 71 5.16 0.11 8.37
C ALA A 71 5.07 0.75 9.79
N PRO A 72 6.12 1.41 10.31
CA PRO A 72 6.10 1.94 11.68
C PRO A 72 5.17 3.15 11.87
N ALA A 73 4.80 3.84 10.80
CA ALA A 73 3.96 5.03 10.84
C ALA A 73 2.47 4.73 10.60
N GLY A 74 2.07 3.45 10.52
CA GLY A 74 0.68 3.06 10.28
C GLY A 74 0.24 3.10 8.81
N GLY A 75 1.16 3.28 7.86
CA GLY A 75 0.84 3.38 6.43
C GLY A 75 0.27 2.09 5.82
N VAL A 76 0.46 0.93 6.49
CA VAL A 76 -0.19 -0.33 6.10
C VAL A 76 -1.72 -0.20 6.14
N ALA A 77 -2.26 0.46 7.16
CA ALA A 77 -3.71 0.67 7.28
C ALA A 77 -4.27 1.50 6.11
N VAL A 78 -3.50 2.49 5.63
CA VAL A 78 -3.87 3.30 4.45
C VAL A 78 -3.87 2.43 3.19
N LEU A 79 -2.84 1.61 3.00
CA LEU A 79 -2.78 0.70 1.86
C LEU A 79 -3.90 -0.36 1.91
N SER A 80 -4.21 -0.91 3.07
CA SER A 80 -5.34 -1.81 3.25
C SER A 80 -6.68 -1.13 2.95
N ALA A 81 -6.85 0.12 3.39
CA ALA A 81 -8.03 0.92 3.05
C ALA A 81 -8.13 1.21 1.53
N LEU A 82 -7.00 1.23 0.80
CA LEU A 82 -6.98 1.34 -0.66
C LEU A 82 -7.24 0.00 -1.38
N GLY A 83 -7.31 -1.12 -0.66
CA GLY A 83 -7.53 -2.45 -1.23
C GLY A 83 -6.25 -3.28 -1.43
N PHE A 84 -5.12 -2.85 -0.87
CA PHE A 84 -3.96 -3.73 -0.77
C PHE A 84 -4.22 -4.81 0.29
N HIS A 85 -3.87 -6.05 -0.02
CA HIS A 85 -3.91 -7.16 0.92
C HIS A 85 -2.52 -7.76 1.07
N GLU A 86 -2.26 -8.33 2.25
CA GLU A 86 -1.02 -9.04 2.51
C GLU A 86 -1.04 -10.42 1.83
N GLU A 87 0.03 -10.73 1.11
CA GLU A 87 0.23 -12.00 0.43
C GLU A 87 1.65 -12.50 0.73
N ARG A 88 1.80 -13.80 0.98
CA ARG A 88 3.12 -14.43 1.13
C ARG A 88 3.60 -15.00 -0.21
N ARG A 89 4.70 -14.47 -0.75
CA ARG A 89 5.34 -14.97 -1.97
C ARG A 89 6.73 -15.49 -1.63
N GLY A 90 6.95 -16.79 -1.80
CA GLY A 90 8.25 -17.41 -1.51
C GLY A 90 8.69 -17.25 -0.04
N GLY A 91 7.75 -17.16 0.90
CA GLY A 91 8.01 -16.92 2.32
C GLY A 91 8.14 -15.45 2.72
N GLU A 92 8.10 -14.52 1.76
CA GLU A 92 8.20 -13.09 2.03
C GLU A 92 6.83 -12.40 2.06
N PRO A 93 6.62 -11.43 2.96
CA PRO A 93 5.40 -10.62 2.98
C PRO A 93 5.40 -9.56 1.86
N TRP A 94 4.30 -9.51 1.12
CA TRP A 94 4.02 -8.53 0.07
C TRP A 94 2.66 -7.89 0.30
N LEU A 95 2.51 -6.62 -0.05
CA LEU A 95 1.21 -5.97 -0.19
C LEU A 95 0.84 -5.91 -1.66
N VAL A 96 -0.30 -6.48 -2.02
CA VAL A 96 -0.75 -6.63 -3.40
C VAL A 96 -2.10 -5.94 -3.57
N LEU A 97 -2.21 -5.09 -4.60
CA LEU A 97 -3.44 -4.43 -4.99
C LEU A 97 -4.19 -5.27 -6.04
N CYS A 98 -5.42 -5.63 -5.72
CA CYS A 98 -6.30 -6.33 -6.66
C CYS A 98 -6.66 -5.42 -7.85
N ASP A 99 -7.14 -6.03 -8.93
CA ASP A 99 -7.40 -5.30 -10.17
C ASP A 99 -8.52 -4.26 -10.02
N ALA A 100 -9.56 -4.61 -9.24
CA ALA A 100 -10.63 -3.69 -8.88
C ALA A 100 -10.10 -2.46 -8.12
N GLY A 101 -9.23 -2.65 -7.13
CA GLY A 101 -8.63 -1.55 -6.37
C GLY A 101 -7.69 -0.69 -7.22
N ALA A 102 -6.94 -1.31 -8.14
CA ALA A 102 -6.08 -0.57 -9.06
C ALA A 102 -6.86 0.29 -10.08
N ARG A 103 -8.09 -0.10 -10.41
CA ARG A 103 -8.99 0.64 -11.30
C ARG A 103 -9.86 1.67 -10.58
N ASP A 104 -9.88 1.67 -9.26
CA ASP A 104 -10.64 2.65 -8.47
C ASP A 104 -9.90 3.99 -8.38
N ALA A 105 -9.87 4.70 -9.51
CA ALA A 105 -9.20 5.99 -9.64
C ALA A 105 -9.80 7.04 -8.69
N ALA A 106 -11.09 6.94 -8.33
CA ALA A 106 -11.74 7.86 -7.40
C ALA A 106 -11.18 7.69 -5.99
N ARG A 107 -11.07 6.44 -5.50
CA ARG A 107 -10.49 6.14 -4.18
C ARG A 107 -9.01 6.49 -4.12
N LEU A 108 -8.23 6.17 -5.16
CA LEU A 108 -6.81 6.52 -5.22
C LEU A 108 -6.60 8.05 -5.23
N THR A 109 -7.37 8.78 -6.04
CA THR A 109 -7.32 10.26 -6.08
C THR A 109 -7.68 10.87 -4.72
N ARG A 110 -8.73 10.35 -4.06
CA ARG A 110 -9.12 10.81 -2.72
C ARG A 110 -8.03 10.58 -1.68
N ALA A 111 -7.34 9.44 -1.73
CA ALA A 111 -6.21 9.19 -0.85
C ALA A 111 -5.04 10.16 -1.12
N LEU A 112 -4.75 10.48 -2.38
CA LEU A 112 -3.75 11.51 -2.70
C LEU A 112 -4.12 12.87 -2.11
N ASP A 113 -5.38 13.28 -2.22
CA ASP A 113 -5.87 14.55 -1.70
C ASP A 113 -5.70 14.65 -0.18
N MET A 114 -5.96 13.55 0.54
CA MET A 114 -5.78 13.47 2.00
C MET A 114 -4.29 13.37 2.42
N LEU A 115 -3.43 12.72 1.63
CA LEU A 115 -2.01 12.53 1.95
C LEU A 115 -1.14 13.74 1.59
N ARG A 116 -1.51 14.51 0.54
CA ARG A 116 -0.78 15.71 0.11
C ARG A 116 -0.54 16.75 1.20
N PRO A 117 -1.53 17.17 2.01
CA PRO A 117 -1.30 18.15 3.07
C PRO A 117 -0.38 17.62 4.16
N LEU A 118 -0.33 16.30 4.37
CA LEU A 118 0.60 15.67 5.32
C LEU A 118 2.05 15.66 4.80
N ALA A 119 2.24 15.68 3.49
CA ALA A 119 3.53 15.68 2.82
C ALA A 119 4.09 17.08 2.47
N ALA A 120 3.28 18.14 2.65
CA ALA A 120 3.64 19.52 2.29
C ALA A 120 4.73 20.13 3.24
N PRO A 121 5.52 21.11 2.77
CA PRO A 121 6.97 20.91 2.65
C PRO A 121 7.87 21.52 3.74
N GLY A 122 9.08 20.97 3.78
CA GLY A 122 10.32 21.67 4.12
C GLY A 122 11.55 21.23 3.30
N ALA A 123 11.53 20.10 2.57
CA ALA A 123 12.69 19.65 1.81
C ALA A 123 12.30 18.89 0.52
N PRO A 124 13.10 19.01 -0.56
CA PRO A 124 12.94 18.16 -1.74
C PRO A 124 13.15 16.70 -1.30
N ALA A 125 12.09 15.89 -1.42
CA ALA A 125 12.20 14.47 -1.14
C ALA A 125 13.27 13.88 -2.08
N PRO A 126 14.24 13.10 -1.58
CA PRO A 126 15.22 12.46 -2.44
C PRO A 126 14.51 11.64 -3.52
N ALA A 127 15.15 11.52 -4.69
CA ALA A 127 14.71 10.69 -5.81
C ALA A 127 14.71 9.21 -5.40
N PHE A 128 13.72 8.84 -4.59
CA PHE A 128 13.43 7.49 -4.19
C PHE A 128 12.38 6.96 -5.16
N ASP A 129 12.76 5.97 -5.97
CA ASP A 129 11.84 5.15 -6.73
C ASP A 129 11.47 3.94 -5.86
N PRO A 130 10.26 3.92 -5.27
CA PRO A 130 9.82 2.83 -4.39
C PRO A 130 9.78 1.46 -5.06
N PHE A 131 9.67 1.46 -6.39
CA PHE A 131 9.59 0.24 -7.17
C PHE A 131 10.94 -0.15 -7.74
N ALA A 132 11.94 0.73 -7.73
CA ALA A 132 13.36 0.45 -7.98
C ALA A 132 13.99 -0.40 -6.87
N THR A 133 13.34 -1.50 -6.52
CA THR A 133 14.10 -2.65 -6.03
C THR A 133 14.89 -3.19 -7.22
N HIS A 134 16.20 -3.36 -7.01
CA HIS A 134 17.17 -4.15 -7.77
C HIS A 134 16.52 -5.11 -8.77
N ARG A 135 17.10 -5.21 -9.98
CA ARG A 135 16.91 -6.37 -10.88
C ARG A 135 16.94 -7.62 -10.01
N VAL A 136 15.75 -8.16 -9.68
CA VAL A 136 15.65 -9.56 -9.32
C VAL A 136 16.05 -10.21 -10.62
N ASP A 137 17.26 -10.77 -10.63
CA ASP A 137 17.77 -11.53 -11.76
C ASP A 137 16.87 -12.75 -11.91
N LEU A 138 15.77 -12.57 -12.65
CA LEU A 138 14.87 -13.62 -13.11
C LEU A 138 15.42 -14.24 -14.40
N ARG A 139 16.75 -14.19 -14.67
CA ARG A 139 17.33 -15.11 -15.64
C ARG A 139 17.50 -16.48 -14.99
N GLY A 140 16.45 -17.28 -15.16
CA GLY A 140 16.73 -18.59 -15.73
C GLY A 140 17.39 -18.38 -17.11
N GLY A 141 18.59 -18.93 -17.29
CA GLY A 141 19.30 -18.96 -18.57
C GLY A 141 20.64 -19.69 -18.44
N PRO A 142 21.00 -20.57 -19.40
CA PRO A 142 21.77 -21.79 -19.17
C PRO A 142 23.28 -21.53 -19.00
N ALA A 143 23.90 -22.20 -18.03
CA ALA A 143 25.35 -22.27 -17.94
C ALA A 143 25.87 -23.38 -18.88
N GLY A 144 26.31 -22.98 -20.06
CA GLY A 144 27.24 -23.73 -20.89
C GLY A 144 27.73 -22.84 -22.03
N PRO A 145 28.83 -23.20 -22.72
CA PRO A 145 30.07 -23.83 -22.27
C PRO A 145 31.28 -22.88 -22.50
N ALA A 146 32.45 -23.16 -21.91
CA ALA A 146 33.73 -22.77 -22.50
C ALA A 146 34.91 -23.44 -21.79
N ALA A 147 35.55 -24.37 -22.50
CA ALA A 147 36.96 -24.76 -22.37
C ALA A 147 37.87 -23.55 -22.73
N PRO A 148 39.20 -23.58 -22.50
CA PRO A 148 40.12 -24.53 -23.14
C PRO A 148 40.74 -25.57 -22.21
#